data_AF-A0AAN9FYY1-F1
#
_entry.id   AF-A0AAN9FYY1-F1
#
_cell.length_a   1.000
_cell.length_b   1.000
_cell.length_c   1.000
_cell.angle_alpha   90.00
_cell.angle_beta   90.00
_cell.angle_gamma   90.00
#
_symmetry.space_group_name_H-M   'P 1'
#
loop_
_entity.id
_entity.type
_entity.pdbx_description
1 polymer ?
#
loop_
_entity_poly.entity_id
_entity_poly.type
_entity_poly.pdbx_seq_one_letter_code
_entity_poly.pdbx_strand_id
1 'polypeptide(L)'
;MAAQPDLAMCKQRVEQWYPELSTQSYFVPAVYMNRTQHDQEKVAGRTVYVLQPLSQESDARDDAANNLVLSCLHQVSRGQAMFVISQLQFDEYLKHLSGTIKPIPPKPKDSILKQQRKHEGDFDILIVHRKYGLLACELKAFGDNVSTANMSVVDQQKTIAKKVQQAVTQMQKARYVLQHLVSHDQNKPRIRTTLMVPNITRAQLRTALGAKLKLQQDLRDCLLVSPTTDPTTLCLTQDDVSNPAQWWQEYAERDGPDPSMTDDTYVDLVSRFGGPATTVTVPCSAVPGLAKAHCCDLRLPGEGVAETANRFAPADIVLHPTQLDVLQNELSPLVFVCGPPGTGKSLVLILKAIDWIQNKKEPVHVVSTREGNMAASHMIAHQLREMVEQADKHLIRLHMYDLPMELNKALRELSQSVPGEVFVIVDEACDDYTE
;
A
#
# COMPACT_ATOMS: atom_id res chain seq x y z
N MET A 1 13.64 -33.43 20.91
CA MET A 1 14.29 -32.96 19.66
C MET A 1 13.20 -32.83 18.61
N ALA A 2 12.72 -31.61 18.36
CA ALA A 2 11.73 -31.39 17.31
C ALA A 2 12.39 -31.63 15.94
N ALA A 3 11.79 -32.50 15.13
CA ALA A 3 12.22 -32.76 13.76
C ALA A 3 12.14 -31.45 12.96
N GLN A 4 13.25 -31.11 12.30
CA GLN A 4 13.48 -29.85 11.59
C GLN A 4 12.79 -29.87 10.21
N PRO A 5 12.39 -28.71 9.65
CA PRO A 5 11.85 -28.63 8.30
C PRO A 5 12.87 -29.07 7.24
N ASP A 6 12.63 -30.19 6.56
CA ASP A 6 13.27 -30.51 5.29
C ASP A 6 12.67 -29.61 4.19
N LEU A 7 13.34 -29.42 3.05
CA LEU A 7 12.79 -28.75 1.87
C LEU A 7 11.43 -29.35 1.49
N ALA A 8 11.23 -30.65 1.74
CA ALA A 8 9.96 -31.35 1.62
C ALA A 8 8.82 -30.72 2.46
N MET A 9 9.11 -30.28 3.69
CA MET A 9 8.14 -29.58 4.53
C MET A 9 7.81 -28.18 3.99
N CYS A 10 8.81 -27.49 3.43
CA CYS A 10 8.59 -26.20 2.76
C CYS A 10 7.70 -26.36 1.53
N LYS A 11 7.94 -27.40 0.72
CA LYS A 11 7.08 -27.78 -0.42
C LYS A 11 5.64 -28.02 0.02
N GLN A 12 5.45 -28.89 1.03
CA GLN A 12 4.13 -29.21 1.53
C GLN A 12 3.37 -27.97 2.00
N ARG A 13 4.05 -27.02 2.66
CA ARG A 13 3.43 -25.76 3.08
C ARG A 13 3.10 -24.85 1.90
N VAL A 14 4.00 -24.73 0.93
CA VAL A 14 3.75 -23.94 -0.28
C VAL A 14 2.58 -24.51 -1.08
N GLU A 15 2.45 -25.82 -1.20
CA GLU A 15 1.31 -26.47 -1.84
C GLU A 15 0.00 -26.21 -1.09
N GLN A 16 0.03 -26.11 0.25
CA GLN A 16 -1.14 -25.75 1.05
C GLN A 16 -1.53 -24.28 0.90
N TRP A 17 -0.55 -23.38 0.87
CA TRP A 17 -0.78 -21.94 0.72
C TRP A 17 -1.17 -21.56 -0.71
N TYR A 18 -0.63 -22.28 -1.70
CA TYR A 18 -0.71 -21.95 -3.11
C TYR A 18 -1.09 -23.20 -3.93
N PRO A 19 -2.33 -23.70 -3.80
CA PRO A 19 -2.75 -24.99 -4.35
C PRO A 19 -2.73 -25.06 -5.90
N GLU A 20 -2.79 -23.91 -6.57
CA GLU A 20 -2.79 -23.81 -8.04
C GLU A 20 -1.48 -23.21 -8.58
N LEU A 21 -0.36 -23.44 -7.89
CA LEU A 21 0.93 -22.84 -8.20
C LEU A 21 1.38 -23.04 -9.67
N SER A 22 1.01 -24.17 -10.28
CA SER A 22 1.39 -24.54 -11.64
C SER A 22 0.57 -23.83 -12.74
N THR A 23 -0.58 -23.24 -12.39
CA THR A 23 -1.54 -22.65 -13.34
C THR A 23 -1.87 -21.19 -13.05
N GLN A 24 -1.74 -20.75 -11.80
CA GLN A 24 -2.05 -19.39 -11.37
C GLN A 24 -0.82 -18.63 -10.90
N SER A 25 -0.99 -17.31 -10.83
CA SER A 25 0.01 -16.41 -10.27
C SER A 25 -0.33 -16.02 -8.84
N TYR A 26 0.69 -15.94 -7.99
CA TYR A 26 0.57 -15.55 -6.59
C TYR A 26 1.46 -14.35 -6.30
N PHE A 27 0.98 -13.47 -5.43
CA PHE A 27 1.68 -12.25 -5.01
C PHE A 27 1.87 -12.30 -3.49
N VAL A 28 3.07 -11.95 -3.05
CA VAL A 28 3.42 -11.86 -1.63
C VAL A 28 4.06 -10.48 -1.39
N PRO A 29 3.43 -9.58 -0.61
CA PRO A 29 2.21 -9.83 0.13
C PRO A 29 0.99 -9.95 -0.82
N ALA A 30 -0.02 -10.72 -0.40
CA ALA A 30 -1.25 -10.92 -1.19
C ALA A 30 -2.04 -9.61 -1.39
N VAL A 31 -1.87 -8.68 -0.45
CA VAL A 31 -2.38 -7.31 -0.53
C VAL A 31 -1.22 -6.38 -0.19
N TYR A 32 -0.84 -5.54 -1.14
CA TYR A 32 0.12 -4.46 -0.87
C TYR A 32 -0.57 -3.40 -0.01
N MET A 33 0.03 -3.06 1.12
CA MET A 33 -0.52 -2.03 2.01
C MET A 33 0.40 -0.82 2.01
N ASN A 34 -0.18 0.33 1.68
CA ASN A 34 0.54 1.60 1.77
C ASN A 34 0.86 1.91 3.23
N ARG A 35 1.98 2.62 3.42
CA ARG A 35 2.35 3.23 4.69
C ARG A 35 1.33 4.31 5.01
N THR A 36 0.88 4.33 6.26
CA THR A 36 -0.02 5.36 6.80
C THR A 36 0.54 5.86 8.13
N GLN A 37 0.40 7.16 8.35
CA GLN A 37 0.77 7.81 9.60
C GLN A 37 -0.50 8.36 10.25
N HIS A 38 -0.57 8.25 11.57
CA HIS A 38 -1.69 8.76 12.33
C HIS A 38 -1.19 9.50 13.57
N ASP A 39 -1.89 10.57 13.93
CA ASP A 39 -1.79 11.18 15.25
C ASP A 39 -2.98 10.75 16.10
N GLN A 40 -2.74 10.61 17.41
CA GLN A 40 -3.78 10.28 18.36
C GLN A 40 -4.39 11.56 18.92
N GLU A 41 -5.70 11.71 18.78
CA GLU A 41 -6.48 12.83 19.31
C GLU A 41 -7.59 12.35 20.24
N LYS A 42 -8.16 13.28 21.00
CA LYS A 42 -9.36 13.03 21.80
C LYS A 42 -10.53 13.87 21.31
N VAL A 43 -11.62 13.21 20.95
CA VAL A 43 -12.88 13.87 20.57
C VAL A 43 -14.00 13.24 21.39
N ALA A 44 -14.83 14.06 22.05
CA ALA A 44 -15.97 13.57 22.84
C ALA A 44 -15.57 12.46 23.85
N GLY A 45 -14.42 12.62 24.51
CA GLY A 45 -13.88 11.64 25.48
C GLY A 45 -13.36 10.34 24.86
N ARG A 46 -13.37 10.20 23.53
CA ARG A 46 -12.93 9.00 22.79
C ARG A 46 -11.59 9.25 22.12
N THR A 47 -10.75 8.21 22.08
CA THR A 47 -9.54 8.22 21.27
C THR A 47 -9.92 8.13 19.80
N VAL A 48 -9.39 9.04 18.99
CA VAL A 48 -9.50 9.01 17.53
C VAL A 48 -8.10 9.09 16.92
N TYR A 49 -7.93 8.52 15.74
CA TYR A 49 -6.68 8.53 14.98
C TYR A 49 -6.87 9.39 13.74
N VAL A 50 -6.08 10.45 13.62
CA VAL A 50 -6.19 11.39 12.52
C VAL A 50 -5.14 11.05 11.49
N LEU A 51 -5.57 10.79 10.26
CA LEU A 51 -4.68 10.52 9.13
C LEU A 51 -3.75 11.71 8.92
N GLN A 52 -2.45 11.45 8.99
CA GLN A 52 -1.42 12.43 8.69
C GLN A 52 -0.76 12.15 7.34
N PRO A 53 -0.32 13.20 6.63
CA PRO A 53 0.67 13.02 5.57
C PRO A 53 1.87 12.26 6.11
N LEU A 54 2.45 11.39 5.29
CA LEU A 54 3.68 10.70 5.67
C LEU A 54 4.80 11.72 5.92
N SER A 55 5.48 11.60 7.06
CA SER A 55 6.62 12.44 7.44
C SER A 55 7.74 12.47 6.38
N GLN A 56 7.84 11.43 5.56
CA GLN A 56 8.70 11.40 4.38
C GLN A 56 7.85 11.27 3.12
N GLU A 57 7.75 12.33 2.34
CA GLU A 57 7.05 12.29 1.04
C GLU A 57 7.63 11.24 0.07
N SER A 58 8.91 10.86 0.24
CA SER A 58 9.49 9.74 -0.52
C SER A 58 8.73 8.45 -0.32
N ASP A 59 8.19 8.21 0.88
CA ASP A 59 7.48 6.99 1.21
C ASP A 59 6.15 6.89 0.44
N ALA A 60 5.41 8.01 0.37
CA ALA A 60 4.18 8.08 -0.42
C ALA A 60 4.45 7.82 -1.91
N ARG A 61 5.54 8.40 -2.45
CA ARG A 61 5.95 8.24 -3.84
C ARG A 61 6.38 6.80 -4.15
N ASP A 62 7.14 6.19 -3.25
CA ASP A 62 7.56 4.80 -3.36
C ASP A 62 6.35 3.84 -3.32
N ASP A 63 5.37 4.11 -2.46
CA ASP A 63 4.13 3.30 -2.40
C ASP A 63 3.28 3.45 -3.66
N ALA A 64 3.14 4.67 -4.18
CA ALA A 64 2.44 4.92 -5.43
C ALA A 64 3.10 4.18 -6.60
N ALA A 65 4.44 4.26 -6.72
CA ALA A 65 5.18 3.55 -7.75
C ALA A 65 5.07 2.03 -7.62
N ASN A 66 5.12 1.49 -6.39
CA ASN A 66 4.92 0.06 -6.13
C ASN A 66 3.53 -0.39 -6.60
N ASN A 67 2.47 0.34 -6.25
CA ASN A 67 1.11 0.02 -6.67
C ASN A 67 0.95 0.03 -8.20
N LEU A 68 1.53 1.01 -8.89
CA LEU A 68 1.50 1.08 -10.35
C LEU A 68 2.16 -0.16 -10.98
N VAL A 69 3.36 -0.52 -10.50
CA VAL A 69 4.09 -1.69 -11.01
C VAL A 69 3.38 -2.99 -10.67
N LEU A 70 2.88 -3.16 -9.46
CA LEU A 70 2.12 -4.35 -9.07
C LEU A 70 0.84 -4.50 -9.90
N SER A 71 0.16 -3.39 -10.22
CA SER A 71 -0.96 -3.39 -11.16
C SER A 71 -0.54 -3.87 -12.55
N CYS A 72 0.60 -3.40 -13.07
CA CYS A 72 1.15 -3.89 -14.34
C CYS A 72 1.46 -5.40 -14.28
N LEU A 73 2.07 -5.85 -13.19
CA LEU A 73 2.40 -7.26 -12.99
C LEU A 73 1.14 -8.14 -12.90
N HIS A 74 0.09 -7.69 -12.22
CA HIS A 74 -1.21 -8.37 -12.20
C HIS A 74 -1.86 -8.48 -13.59
N GLN A 75 -1.63 -7.52 -14.48
CA GLN A 75 -2.15 -7.60 -15.85
C GLN A 75 -1.41 -8.66 -16.67
N VAL A 76 -0.07 -8.68 -16.62
CA VAL A 76 0.74 -9.65 -17.38
C VAL A 76 0.71 -11.05 -16.76
N SER A 77 0.37 -11.18 -15.48
CA SER A 77 0.21 -12.46 -14.80
C SER A 77 -1.02 -13.25 -15.25
N ARG A 78 -1.97 -12.63 -15.95
CA ARG A 78 -3.21 -13.28 -16.37
C ARG A 78 -2.90 -14.42 -17.35
N GLY A 79 -3.29 -15.64 -16.97
CA GLY A 79 -3.02 -16.84 -17.77
C GLY A 79 -1.56 -17.34 -17.68
N GLN A 80 -0.77 -16.82 -16.74
CA GLN A 80 0.60 -17.26 -16.48
C GLN A 80 0.71 -17.84 -15.07
N ALA A 81 1.70 -18.71 -14.88
CA ALA A 81 2.07 -19.26 -13.59
C ALA A 81 3.38 -18.62 -13.12
N MET A 82 3.27 -17.69 -12.17
CA MET A 82 4.43 -17.03 -11.57
C MET A 82 4.18 -16.64 -10.12
N PHE A 83 5.27 -16.58 -9.36
CA PHE A 83 5.25 -16.19 -7.97
C PHE A 83 5.99 -14.85 -7.82
N VAL A 84 5.27 -13.81 -7.41
CA VAL A 84 5.77 -12.44 -7.29
C VAL A 84 5.94 -12.10 -5.82
N ILE A 85 7.14 -11.69 -5.42
CA ILE A 85 7.45 -11.28 -4.06
C ILE A 85 7.87 -9.82 -4.12
N SER A 86 7.18 -8.92 -3.43
CA SER A 86 7.59 -7.53 -3.29
C SER A 86 8.24 -7.26 -1.93
N GLN A 87 9.20 -6.33 -1.93
CA GLN A 87 9.92 -5.86 -0.73
C GLN A 87 10.59 -6.99 0.08
N LEU A 88 11.23 -7.93 -0.62
CA LEU A 88 11.95 -9.02 0.03
C LEU A 88 13.24 -8.50 0.67
N GLN A 89 13.25 -8.43 2.00
CA GLN A 89 14.44 -8.08 2.77
C GLN A 89 15.36 -9.29 2.89
N PHE A 90 16.51 -9.25 2.22
CA PHE A 90 17.39 -10.40 2.08
C PHE A 90 18.08 -10.75 3.40
N ASP A 91 18.46 -9.75 4.19
CA ASP A 91 19.05 -9.96 5.51
C ASP A 91 18.07 -10.65 6.47
N GLU A 92 16.78 -10.35 6.39
CA GLU A 92 15.74 -11.04 7.16
C GLU A 92 15.54 -12.47 6.65
N TYR A 93 15.46 -12.65 5.34
CA TYR A 93 15.36 -13.96 4.71
C TYR A 93 16.52 -14.90 5.12
N LEU A 94 17.77 -14.42 5.10
CA LEU A 94 18.92 -15.22 5.52
C LEU A 94 18.87 -15.62 7.00
N LYS A 95 18.38 -14.74 7.89
CA LYS A 95 18.21 -15.07 9.32
C LYS A 95 17.23 -16.22 9.49
N HIS A 96 16.10 -16.19 8.80
CA HIS A 96 15.08 -17.24 8.89
C HIS A 96 15.51 -18.54 8.20
N LEU A 97 16.19 -18.46 7.05
CA LEU A 97 16.79 -19.62 6.40
C LEU A 97 17.75 -20.36 7.34
N SER A 98 18.60 -19.63 8.07
CA SER A 98 19.57 -20.21 9.03
C SER A 98 18.95 -21.12 10.10
N GLY A 99 17.68 -20.88 10.43
CA GLY A 99 16.90 -21.72 11.34
C GLY A 99 16.04 -22.80 10.66
N THR A 100 15.80 -22.73 9.35
CA THR A 100 14.72 -23.48 8.68
C THR A 100 15.20 -24.50 7.66
N ILE A 101 16.26 -24.26 6.88
CA ILE A 101 16.68 -25.15 5.78
C ILE A 101 18.20 -25.29 5.79
N LYS A 102 18.75 -26.51 5.60
CA LYS A 102 20.19 -26.77 5.34
C LYS A 102 20.34 -27.75 4.17
N PRO A 103 21.41 -27.67 3.35
CA PRO A 103 22.53 -26.75 3.46
C PRO A 103 22.21 -25.38 2.85
N ILE A 104 22.47 -24.32 3.63
CA ILE A 104 22.44 -22.95 3.13
C ILE A 104 23.76 -22.74 2.41
N PRO A 105 23.76 -22.20 1.18
CA PRO A 105 24.99 -21.72 0.56
C PRO A 105 25.67 -20.75 1.54
N PRO A 106 26.94 -20.97 1.94
CA PRO A 106 27.61 -20.10 2.89
C PRO A 106 27.63 -18.67 2.33
N LYS A 107 27.27 -17.66 3.15
CA LYS A 107 27.23 -16.24 2.75
C LYS A 107 28.40 -15.93 1.81
N PRO A 108 28.15 -15.27 0.66
CA PRO A 108 29.20 -15.09 -0.33
C PRO A 108 30.41 -14.37 0.31
N LYS A 109 31.59 -14.98 0.17
CA LYS A 109 32.81 -14.54 0.87
C LYS A 109 33.48 -13.30 0.24
N ASP A 110 32.94 -12.82 -0.88
CA ASP A 110 33.56 -11.83 -1.75
C ASP A 110 33.62 -10.41 -1.19
N SER A 111 34.69 -9.71 -1.59
CA SER A 111 35.03 -8.34 -1.22
C SER A 111 34.01 -7.29 -1.68
N ILE A 112 33.25 -7.58 -2.75
CA ILE A 112 32.21 -6.68 -3.29
C ILE A 112 31.07 -6.48 -2.28
N LEU A 113 30.72 -7.51 -1.49
CA LEU A 113 29.71 -7.42 -0.43
C LEU A 113 30.30 -6.90 0.89
N LYS A 114 31.56 -7.23 1.21
CA LYS A 114 32.20 -6.80 2.47
C LYS A 114 32.39 -5.29 2.61
N GLN A 115 32.44 -4.54 1.51
CA GLN A 115 32.74 -3.09 1.54
C GLN A 115 31.53 -2.20 1.84
N GLN A 116 30.29 -2.70 1.82
CA GLN A 116 29.08 -1.88 2.01
C GLN A 116 28.04 -2.58 2.91
N ARG A 117 28.24 -2.48 4.23
CA ARG A 117 27.51 -3.19 5.31
C ARG A 117 26.05 -2.74 5.55
N LYS A 118 25.30 -2.24 4.57
CA LYS A 118 23.89 -1.90 4.74
C LYS A 118 23.10 -2.25 3.47
N HIS A 119 22.11 -3.13 3.61
CA HIS A 119 21.15 -3.56 2.57
C HIS A 119 21.78 -4.44 1.48
N GLU A 120 22.27 -5.63 1.86
CA GLU A 120 22.82 -6.60 0.92
C GLU A 120 21.68 -7.28 0.13
N GLY A 121 21.38 -6.79 -1.08
CA GLY A 121 20.57 -7.55 -2.05
C GLY A 121 19.09 -7.69 -1.73
N ASP A 122 18.50 -6.72 -1.03
CA ASP A 122 17.05 -6.59 -0.92
C ASP A 122 16.44 -6.50 -2.32
N PHE A 123 15.28 -7.12 -2.52
CA PHE A 123 14.57 -7.11 -3.80
C PHE A 123 13.33 -6.23 -3.67
N ASP A 124 13.27 -5.17 -4.47
CA ASP A 124 12.03 -4.41 -4.61
C ASP A 124 10.92 -5.34 -5.14
N ILE A 125 11.22 -6.12 -6.19
CA ILE A 125 10.37 -7.20 -6.69
C ILE A 125 11.22 -8.39 -7.16
N LEU A 126 10.87 -9.59 -6.74
CA LEU A 126 11.40 -10.86 -7.23
C LEU A 126 10.27 -11.68 -7.86
N ILE A 127 10.44 -12.12 -9.10
CA ILE A 127 9.50 -12.99 -9.81
C ILE A 127 10.16 -14.34 -10.06
N VAL A 128 9.51 -15.40 -9.59
CA VAL A 128 9.80 -16.78 -10.00
C VAL A 128 8.79 -17.14 -11.08
N HIS A 129 9.20 -17.15 -12.35
CA HIS A 129 8.30 -17.46 -13.46
C HIS A 129 8.48 -18.91 -13.91
N ARG A 130 7.38 -19.69 -13.96
CA ARG A 130 7.41 -21.13 -14.30
C ARG A 130 8.11 -21.45 -15.62
N LYS A 131 8.11 -20.53 -16.60
CA LYS A 131 8.77 -20.71 -17.91
C LYS A 131 10.03 -19.90 -18.14
N TYR A 132 10.24 -18.78 -17.43
CA TYR A 132 11.23 -17.77 -17.85
C TYR A 132 12.36 -17.57 -16.84
N GLY A 133 12.33 -18.28 -15.72
CA GLY A 133 13.37 -18.25 -14.71
C GLY A 133 13.10 -17.25 -13.59
N LEU A 134 14.18 -16.71 -13.03
CA LEU A 134 14.15 -15.70 -11.97
C LEU A 134 14.29 -14.31 -12.57
N LEU A 135 13.38 -13.41 -12.23
CA LEU A 135 13.42 -12.01 -12.66
C LEU A 135 13.51 -11.13 -11.40
N ALA A 136 14.62 -10.44 -11.21
CA ALA A 136 14.76 -9.43 -10.15
C ALA A 136 14.52 -8.04 -10.74
N CYS A 137 13.57 -7.30 -10.19
CA CYS A 137 13.21 -5.99 -10.68
C CYS A 137 13.54 -4.95 -9.63
N GLU A 138 14.31 -3.94 -10.04
CA GLU A 138 14.66 -2.80 -9.21
C GLU A 138 13.68 -1.66 -9.53
N LEU A 139 12.95 -1.20 -8.51
CA LEU A 139 11.97 -0.13 -8.64
C LEU A 139 12.57 1.19 -8.17
N LYS A 140 12.31 2.25 -8.93
CA LYS A 140 12.61 3.60 -8.47
C LYS A 140 11.48 4.56 -8.77
N ALA A 141 10.90 5.12 -7.71
CA ALA A 141 9.98 6.24 -7.79
C ALA A 141 10.76 7.54 -7.99
N PHE A 142 10.90 7.98 -9.24
CA PHE A 142 11.33 9.35 -9.54
C PHE A 142 10.54 9.87 -10.73
N GLY A 143 10.14 11.14 -10.68
CA GLY A 143 9.21 11.75 -11.65
C GLY A 143 8.31 12.78 -10.97
N ASP A 144 7.73 12.43 -9.82
CA ASP A 144 6.92 13.37 -9.02
C ASP A 144 7.78 14.49 -8.40
N ASN A 145 9.02 14.13 -8.06
CA ASN A 145 10.17 15.00 -7.78
C ASN A 145 10.35 16.19 -8.72
N VAL A 146 10.19 15.84 -10.00
CA VAL A 146 10.66 16.58 -11.17
C VAL A 146 9.56 17.54 -11.63
N SER A 147 8.29 17.19 -11.42
CA SER A 147 7.13 18.05 -11.67
C SER A 147 6.84 19.02 -10.52
N THR A 148 7.14 18.65 -9.27
CA THR A 148 6.86 19.48 -8.08
C THR A 148 7.99 20.46 -7.72
N ALA A 149 9.25 20.10 -8.01
CA ALA A 149 10.36 21.02 -7.85
C ALA A 149 10.54 21.83 -9.15
N ASN A 150 10.67 23.15 -9.05
CA ASN A 150 11.04 24.07 -10.14
C ASN A 150 12.48 23.82 -10.67
N MET A 151 12.83 22.57 -10.94
CA MET A 151 14.14 22.14 -11.41
C MET A 151 14.26 22.38 -12.91
N SER A 152 15.44 22.82 -13.33
CA SER A 152 15.77 22.87 -14.75
C SER A 152 15.75 21.46 -15.35
N VAL A 153 15.42 21.36 -16.65
CA VAL A 153 15.46 20.08 -17.40
C VAL A 153 16.82 19.38 -17.26
N VAL A 154 17.91 20.15 -17.16
CA VAL A 154 19.27 19.63 -16.96
C VAL A 154 19.42 18.96 -15.58
N ASP A 155 18.89 19.57 -14.53
CA ASP A 155 18.99 19.02 -13.18
C ASP A 155 18.06 17.82 -12.97
N GLN A 156 16.92 17.81 -13.66
CA GLN A 156 16.06 16.63 -13.75
C GLN A 156 16.81 15.44 -14.38
N GLN A 157 17.48 15.65 -15.51
CA GLN A 157 18.28 14.61 -16.18
C GLN A 157 19.44 14.12 -15.30
N LYS A 158 20.13 15.01 -14.59
CA LYS A 158 21.18 14.63 -13.62
C LYS A 158 20.61 13.74 -12.51
N THR A 159 19.43 14.08 -12.01
CA THR A 159 18.75 13.33 -10.93
C THR A 159 18.32 11.95 -11.40
N ILE A 160 17.68 11.85 -12.57
CA ILE A 160 17.32 10.57 -13.21
C ILE A 160 18.57 9.70 -13.35
N ALA A 161 19.63 10.24 -13.95
CA ALA A 161 20.84 9.47 -14.18
C ALA A 161 21.55 9.03 -12.88
N LYS A 162 21.48 9.84 -11.82
CA LYS A 162 21.98 9.45 -10.49
C LYS A 162 21.19 8.27 -9.92
N LYS A 163 19.86 8.30 -10.04
CA LYS A 163 18.99 7.22 -9.56
C LYS A 163 19.16 5.94 -10.38
N VAL A 164 19.34 6.05 -11.70
CA VAL A 164 19.67 4.90 -12.57
C VAL A 164 21.01 4.28 -12.16
N GLN A 165 22.04 5.08 -11.86
CA GLN A 165 23.32 4.54 -11.36
C GLN A 165 23.17 3.76 -10.05
N GLN A 166 22.32 4.24 -9.14
CA GLN A 166 21.99 3.54 -7.89
C GLN A 166 21.29 2.21 -8.20
N ALA A 167 20.28 2.23 -9.07
CA ALA A 167 19.53 1.05 -9.47
C ALA A 167 20.42 -0.01 -10.15
N VAL A 168 21.33 0.40 -11.03
CA VAL A 168 22.34 -0.48 -11.64
C VAL A 168 23.17 -1.19 -10.58
N THR A 169 23.61 -0.47 -9.55
CA THR A 169 24.39 -1.06 -8.46
C THR A 169 23.56 -2.10 -7.68
N GLN A 170 22.27 -1.83 -7.45
CA GLN A 170 21.39 -2.76 -6.74
C GLN A 170 21.02 -3.98 -7.58
N MET A 171 20.72 -3.81 -8.87
CA MET A 171 20.50 -4.92 -9.80
C MET A 171 21.71 -5.86 -9.88
N GLN A 172 22.94 -5.33 -9.91
CA GLN A 172 24.15 -6.15 -9.89
C GLN A 172 24.25 -6.98 -8.60
N LYS A 173 23.94 -6.38 -7.43
CA LYS A 173 23.91 -7.08 -6.14
C LYS A 173 22.82 -8.16 -6.11
N ALA A 174 21.60 -7.81 -6.51
CA ALA A 174 20.46 -8.73 -6.57
C ALA A 174 20.77 -9.96 -7.46
N ARG A 175 21.34 -9.72 -8.66
CA ARG A 175 21.76 -10.79 -9.56
C ARG A 175 22.82 -11.70 -8.94
N TYR A 176 23.85 -11.12 -8.33
CA TYR A 176 24.92 -11.88 -7.68
C TYR A 176 24.38 -12.75 -6.54
N VAL A 177 23.48 -12.19 -5.71
CA VAL A 177 22.81 -12.92 -4.63
C VAL A 177 21.99 -14.09 -5.19
N LEU A 178 21.15 -13.86 -6.20
CA LEU A 178 20.36 -14.94 -6.81
C LEU A 178 21.26 -16.04 -7.41
N GLN A 179 22.31 -15.65 -8.14
CA GLN A 179 23.28 -16.60 -8.71
C GLN A 179 23.93 -17.48 -7.64
N HIS A 180 24.20 -16.91 -6.47
CA HIS A 180 24.72 -17.64 -5.34
C HIS A 180 23.68 -18.60 -4.73
N LEU A 181 22.44 -18.15 -4.55
CA LEU A 181 21.36 -18.95 -3.96
C LEU A 181 20.99 -20.19 -4.78
N VAL A 182 21.10 -20.10 -6.11
CA VAL A 182 20.82 -21.22 -7.03
C VAL A 182 22.09 -21.92 -7.51
N SER A 183 23.26 -21.59 -6.96
CA SER A 183 24.56 -22.09 -7.44
C SER A 183 24.73 -23.62 -7.31
N HIS A 184 24.06 -24.21 -6.31
CA HIS A 184 24.07 -25.64 -6.02
C HIS A 184 23.00 -26.44 -6.78
N ASP A 185 22.09 -25.75 -7.48
CA ASP A 185 21.03 -26.42 -8.23
C ASP A 185 21.63 -27.11 -9.45
N GLN A 186 21.20 -28.34 -9.72
CA GLN A 186 21.67 -29.10 -10.88
C GLN A 186 21.30 -28.39 -12.19
N ASN A 187 20.09 -27.80 -12.23
CA ASN A 187 19.60 -26.99 -13.33
C ASN A 187 19.57 -25.53 -12.88
N LYS A 188 20.52 -24.72 -13.37
CA LYS A 188 20.62 -23.32 -12.98
C LYS A 188 19.59 -22.49 -13.75
N PRO A 189 18.56 -21.94 -13.08
CA PRO A 189 17.57 -21.12 -13.76
C PRO A 189 18.23 -19.86 -14.31
N ARG A 190 17.73 -19.38 -15.45
CA ARG A 190 18.08 -18.10 -16.04
C ARG A 190 17.69 -17.00 -15.07
N ILE A 191 18.64 -16.11 -14.78
CA ILE A 191 18.41 -14.93 -13.94
C ILE A 191 18.48 -13.69 -14.83
N ARG A 192 17.43 -12.87 -14.79
CA ARG A 192 17.39 -11.55 -15.43
C ARG A 192 17.14 -10.47 -14.40
N THR A 193 17.61 -9.27 -14.73
CA THR A 193 17.27 -8.06 -13.98
C THR A 193 16.65 -7.02 -14.88
N THR A 194 15.82 -6.15 -14.33
CA THR A 194 15.31 -4.97 -15.03
C THR A 194 15.09 -3.80 -14.09
N LEU A 195 15.05 -2.60 -14.68
CA LEU A 195 14.72 -1.36 -14.02
C LEU A 195 13.25 -1.01 -14.30
N MET A 196 12.52 -0.68 -13.24
CA MET A 196 11.15 -0.20 -13.30
C MET A 196 11.09 1.24 -12.79
N VAL A 197 10.64 2.14 -13.66
CA VAL A 197 10.58 3.60 -13.43
C VAL A 197 9.24 4.13 -13.94
N PRO A 198 8.13 3.78 -13.26
CA PRO A 198 6.77 3.99 -13.79
C PRO A 198 6.37 5.48 -13.94
N ASN A 199 7.14 6.41 -13.35
CA ASN A 199 6.79 7.84 -13.30
C ASN A 199 7.58 8.70 -14.29
N ILE A 200 8.38 8.10 -15.17
CA ILE A 200 9.06 8.80 -16.28
C ILE A 200 8.88 8.07 -17.60
N THR A 201 8.92 8.81 -18.70
CA THR A 201 8.88 8.23 -20.05
C THR A 201 10.24 7.67 -20.45
N ARG A 202 10.22 6.74 -21.40
CA ARG A 202 11.39 6.17 -22.06
C ARG A 202 12.22 7.23 -22.75
N ALA A 203 11.58 8.27 -23.29
CA ALA A 203 12.28 9.42 -23.87
C ALA A 203 13.12 10.15 -22.81
N GLN A 204 12.56 10.43 -21.63
CA GLN A 204 13.29 11.05 -20.52
C GLN A 204 14.45 10.16 -20.05
N LEU A 205 14.23 8.86 -19.93
CA LEU A 205 15.27 7.89 -19.56
C LEU A 205 16.42 7.88 -20.59
N ARG A 206 16.09 7.82 -21.89
CA ARG A 206 17.07 7.88 -22.99
C ARG A 206 17.90 9.15 -22.94
N THR A 207 17.26 10.30 -22.76
CA THR A 207 17.97 11.59 -22.71
C THR A 207 18.90 11.66 -21.49
N ALA A 208 18.44 11.22 -20.31
CA ALA A 208 19.27 11.20 -19.10
C ALA A 208 20.52 10.30 -19.24
N LEU A 209 20.41 9.23 -20.04
CA LEU A 209 21.50 8.32 -20.35
C LEU A 209 22.41 8.81 -21.50
N GLY A 210 21.91 9.65 -22.40
CA GLY A 210 22.54 9.98 -23.69
C GLY A 210 23.99 10.48 -23.60
N ALA A 211 24.33 11.22 -22.55
CA ALA A 211 25.68 11.76 -22.34
C ALA A 211 26.60 10.85 -21.48
N LYS A 212 26.10 9.70 -21.01
CA LYS A 212 26.78 8.87 -19.99
C LYS A 212 27.04 7.45 -20.52
N LEU A 213 28.00 7.31 -21.41
CA LEU A 213 28.36 6.03 -22.05
C LEU A 213 28.62 4.90 -21.05
N LYS A 214 29.32 5.18 -19.94
CA LYS A 214 29.58 4.19 -18.89
C LYS A 214 28.29 3.69 -18.23
N LEU A 215 27.39 4.61 -17.87
CA LEU A 215 26.12 4.24 -17.24
C LEU A 215 25.22 3.44 -18.19
N GLN A 216 25.23 3.78 -19.49
CA GLN A 216 24.54 2.98 -20.50
C GLN A 216 25.10 1.56 -20.57
N GLN A 217 26.44 1.42 -20.57
CA GLN A 217 27.08 0.12 -20.60
C GLN A 217 26.77 -0.69 -19.33
N ASP A 218 26.91 -0.08 -18.15
CA ASP A 218 26.61 -0.76 -16.89
C ASP A 218 25.15 -1.24 -16.84
N LEU A 219 24.21 -0.45 -17.40
CA LEU A 219 22.80 -0.85 -17.52
C LEU A 219 22.60 -2.00 -18.51
N ARG A 220 23.27 -1.97 -19.68
CA ARG A 220 23.24 -3.09 -20.64
C ARG A 220 23.76 -4.39 -20.04
N ASP A 221 24.83 -4.30 -19.24
CA ASP A 221 25.44 -5.45 -18.57
C ASP A 221 24.51 -6.06 -17.51
N CYS A 222 23.70 -5.23 -16.83
CA CYS A 222 22.65 -5.70 -15.93
C CYS A 222 21.54 -6.43 -16.71
N LEU A 223 21.06 -5.82 -17.79
CA LEU A 223 19.97 -6.32 -18.63
C LEU A 223 20.37 -7.52 -19.53
N LEU A 224 21.66 -7.87 -19.54
CA LEU A 224 22.22 -8.95 -20.36
C LEU A 224 21.86 -8.78 -21.85
N VAL A 225 22.11 -7.58 -22.38
CA VAL A 225 21.90 -7.24 -23.79
C VAL A 225 23.21 -6.92 -24.50
N SER A 226 23.16 -6.93 -25.83
CA SER A 226 24.32 -6.57 -26.64
C SER A 226 24.71 -5.09 -26.45
N PRO A 227 25.97 -4.72 -26.71
CA PRO A 227 26.42 -3.32 -26.62
C PRO A 227 25.68 -2.35 -27.55
N THR A 228 25.02 -2.84 -28.60
CA THR A 228 24.32 -2.03 -29.60
C THR A 228 22.83 -1.86 -29.30
N THR A 229 22.25 -2.70 -28.43
CA THR A 229 20.86 -2.59 -28.01
C THR A 229 20.67 -1.35 -27.15
N ASP A 230 19.58 -0.63 -27.36
CA ASP A 230 19.14 0.43 -26.45
C ASP A 230 18.59 -0.21 -25.16
N PRO A 231 19.25 -0.04 -24.00
CA PRO A 231 18.81 -0.70 -22.76
C PRO A 231 17.45 -0.20 -22.26
N THR A 232 17.00 0.98 -22.70
CA THR A 232 15.75 1.58 -22.21
C THR A 232 14.49 0.88 -22.73
N THR A 233 14.60 0.06 -23.78
CA THR A 233 13.47 -0.72 -24.30
C THR A 233 13.08 -1.85 -23.35
N LEU A 234 14.01 -2.35 -22.53
CA LEU A 234 13.76 -3.43 -21.57
C LEU A 234 13.39 -2.94 -20.18
N CYS A 235 13.43 -1.63 -19.95
CA CYS A 235 12.98 -1.00 -18.72
C CYS A 235 11.47 -0.76 -18.79
N LEU A 236 10.76 -0.99 -17.68
CA LEU A 236 9.36 -0.59 -17.55
C LEU A 236 9.31 0.91 -17.26
N THR A 237 8.69 1.67 -18.14
CA THR A 237 8.53 3.13 -18.02
C THR A 237 7.06 3.50 -17.94
N GLN A 238 6.77 4.80 -17.75
CA GLN A 238 5.41 5.34 -17.78
C GLN A 238 4.64 4.95 -19.05
N ASP A 239 5.34 4.83 -20.18
CA ASP A 239 4.74 4.49 -21.48
C ASP A 239 4.14 3.08 -21.49
N ASP A 240 4.62 2.19 -20.61
CA ASP A 240 4.20 0.78 -20.57
C ASP A 240 3.11 0.52 -19.52
N VAL A 241 2.84 1.48 -18.61
CA VAL A 241 1.93 1.27 -17.47
C VAL A 241 0.51 0.93 -17.92
N SER A 242 0.05 1.54 -19.02
CA SER A 242 -1.29 1.31 -19.59
C SER A 242 -1.40 0.00 -20.37
N ASN A 243 -0.30 -0.51 -20.90
CA ASN A 243 -0.26 -1.76 -21.66
C ASN A 243 1.08 -2.50 -21.43
N PRO A 244 1.24 -3.15 -20.26
CA PRO A 244 2.50 -3.77 -19.87
C PRO A 244 2.80 -5.06 -20.65
N ALA A 245 1.84 -5.58 -21.42
CA ALA A 245 1.99 -6.82 -22.16
C ALA A 245 3.11 -6.76 -23.21
N GLN A 246 3.24 -5.64 -23.92
CA GLN A 246 4.29 -5.48 -24.91
C GLN A 246 5.68 -5.47 -24.25
N TRP A 247 5.84 -4.70 -23.16
CA TRP A 247 7.08 -4.68 -22.39
C TRP A 247 7.43 -6.09 -21.87
N TRP A 248 6.45 -6.84 -21.36
CA TRP A 248 6.68 -8.20 -20.86
C TRP A 248 7.20 -9.15 -21.94
N GLN A 249 6.64 -9.07 -23.15
CA GLN A 249 7.12 -9.86 -24.30
C GLN A 249 8.57 -9.51 -24.66
N GLU A 250 8.90 -8.22 -24.71
CA GLU A 250 10.24 -7.74 -25.04
C GLU A 250 11.28 -8.06 -23.95
N TYR A 251 10.86 -8.11 -22.68
CA TYR A 251 11.75 -8.35 -21.53
C TYR A 251 11.79 -9.82 -21.08
N ALA A 252 10.66 -10.36 -20.62
CA ALA A 252 10.61 -11.67 -19.98
C ALA A 252 10.64 -12.81 -21.01
N GLU A 253 9.96 -12.64 -22.15
CA GLU A 253 9.82 -13.69 -23.17
C GLU A 253 10.93 -13.69 -24.23
N ARG A 254 11.79 -12.66 -24.22
CA ARG A 254 12.82 -12.36 -25.22
C ARG A 254 13.61 -13.57 -25.73
N ASP A 255 14.12 -14.40 -24.82
CA ASP A 255 14.99 -15.55 -25.16
C ASP A 255 14.23 -16.89 -25.08
N GLY A 256 12.89 -16.84 -25.17
CA GLY A 256 12.00 -18.00 -25.05
C GLY A 256 12.01 -18.64 -23.65
N PRO A 257 11.27 -19.77 -23.49
CA PRO A 257 11.27 -20.55 -22.27
C PRO A 257 12.67 -21.01 -21.87
N ASP A 258 12.96 -20.98 -20.58
CA ASP A 258 14.19 -21.51 -20.00
C ASP A 258 14.08 -23.04 -19.83
N PRO A 259 14.93 -23.83 -20.51
CA PRO A 259 14.91 -25.29 -20.39
C PRO A 259 15.15 -25.80 -18.97
N SER A 260 15.78 -24.99 -18.10
CA SER A 260 16.06 -25.34 -16.70
C SER A 260 14.80 -25.26 -15.81
N MET A 261 13.76 -24.58 -16.27
CA MET A 261 12.51 -24.39 -15.54
C MET A 261 11.54 -25.55 -15.75
N THR A 262 11.84 -26.66 -15.08
CA THR A 262 10.89 -27.77 -14.89
C THR A 262 9.87 -27.44 -13.80
N ASP A 263 8.78 -28.20 -13.72
CA ASP A 263 7.79 -28.05 -12.63
C ASP A 263 8.43 -28.24 -11.25
N ASP A 264 9.33 -29.21 -11.12
CA ASP A 264 10.08 -29.44 -9.88
C ASP A 264 11.01 -28.27 -9.55
N THR A 265 11.75 -27.75 -10.54
CA THR A 265 12.60 -26.56 -10.36
C THR A 265 11.78 -25.37 -9.89
N TYR A 266 10.61 -25.16 -10.51
CA TYR A 266 9.72 -24.06 -10.17
C TYR A 266 9.19 -24.18 -8.73
N VAL A 267 8.69 -25.35 -8.35
CA VAL A 267 8.23 -25.62 -6.99
C VAL A 267 9.37 -25.49 -5.97
N ASP A 268 10.58 -25.94 -6.30
CA ASP A 268 11.76 -25.79 -5.43
C ASP A 268 12.12 -24.33 -5.18
N LEU A 269 12.06 -23.50 -6.22
CA LEU A 269 12.35 -22.07 -6.12
C LEU A 269 11.26 -21.38 -5.30
N VAL A 270 9.98 -21.64 -5.58
CA VAL A 270 8.87 -21.07 -4.79
C VAL A 270 8.92 -21.56 -3.34
N SER A 271 9.29 -22.81 -3.08
CA SER A 271 9.43 -23.34 -1.72
C SER A 271 10.55 -22.68 -0.94
N ARG A 272 11.63 -22.29 -1.63
CA ARG A 272 12.73 -21.53 -1.03
C ARG A 272 12.34 -20.08 -0.76
N PHE A 273 11.79 -19.39 -1.77
CA PHE A 273 11.55 -17.94 -1.73
C PHE A 273 10.17 -17.53 -1.21
N GLY A 274 9.15 -18.38 -1.31
CA GLY A 274 7.78 -18.15 -0.83
C GLY A 274 7.41 -19.05 0.36
N GLY A 275 8.36 -19.86 0.85
CA GLY A 275 8.17 -20.75 1.97
C GLY A 275 8.27 -20.06 3.34
N PRO A 276 8.28 -20.85 4.43
CA PRO A 276 8.28 -20.33 5.81
C PRO A 276 9.48 -19.44 6.18
N ALA A 277 10.56 -19.47 5.40
CA ALA A 277 11.74 -18.66 5.63
C ALA A 277 11.61 -17.22 5.12
N THR A 278 10.58 -16.91 4.33
CA THR A 278 10.41 -15.58 3.74
C THR A 278 9.37 -14.79 4.49
N THR A 279 9.78 -13.91 5.40
CA THR A 279 8.88 -12.93 5.99
C THR A 279 8.74 -11.73 5.05
N VAL A 280 7.50 -11.42 4.63
CA VAL A 280 7.23 -10.17 3.90
C VAL A 280 6.54 -9.26 4.89
N THR A 281 7.36 -8.40 5.48
CA THR A 281 6.98 -7.51 6.56
C THR A 281 6.25 -6.31 5.98
N VAL A 282 4.97 -6.16 6.32
CA VAL A 282 4.26 -4.91 6.06
C VAL A 282 4.44 -3.97 7.24
N PRO A 283 4.83 -2.70 7.03
CA PRO A 283 4.86 -1.71 8.09
C PRO A 283 3.45 -1.56 8.69
N CYS A 284 3.29 -1.99 9.93
CA CYS A 284 2.09 -1.74 10.72
C CYS A 284 2.34 -0.50 11.59
N SER A 285 1.47 0.51 11.47
CA SER A 285 1.47 1.67 12.35
C SER A 285 1.11 1.18 13.74
N ALA A 286 2.12 0.96 14.59
CA ALA A 286 1.90 0.55 15.95
C ALA A 286 1.07 1.61 16.69
N VAL A 287 0.07 1.16 17.44
CA VAL A 287 -0.53 1.93 18.54
C VAL A 287 0.62 2.53 19.37
N PRO A 288 0.61 3.84 19.68
CA PRO A 288 1.65 4.46 20.49
C PRO A 288 1.82 3.71 21.83
N GLY A 289 2.97 3.05 22.02
CA GLY A 289 3.28 2.28 23.23
C GLY A 289 3.73 0.83 22.99
N LEU A 290 3.41 0.24 21.84
CA LEU A 290 3.97 -1.05 21.41
C LEU A 290 5.17 -0.78 20.49
N ALA A 291 6.34 -0.59 21.10
CA ALA A 291 7.62 -0.42 20.39
C ALA A 291 8.07 -1.73 19.72
N LYS A 292 7.37 -2.13 18.66
CA LYS A 292 7.79 -3.01 17.57
C LYS A 292 6.68 -2.95 16.54
N ALA A 293 6.98 -2.52 15.31
CA ALA A 293 6.09 -2.73 14.17
C ALA A 293 5.64 -4.19 14.21
N HIS A 294 4.33 -4.44 14.34
CA HIS A 294 3.80 -5.78 14.25
C HIS A 294 4.04 -6.23 12.80
N CYS A 295 5.02 -7.11 12.59
CA CYS A 295 5.27 -7.69 11.27
C CYS A 295 4.20 -8.73 11.02
N CYS A 296 3.20 -8.41 10.20
CA CYS A 296 2.21 -9.38 9.75
C CYS A 296 2.71 -10.02 8.44
N ASP A 297 2.85 -11.35 8.45
CA ASP A 297 3.09 -12.12 7.23
C ASP A 297 1.79 -12.16 6.42
N LEU A 298 1.69 -11.36 5.36
CA LEU A 298 0.49 -11.29 4.51
C LEU A 298 0.64 -12.18 3.26
N ARG A 299 0.63 -13.50 3.44
CA ARG A 299 0.81 -14.47 2.33
C ARG A 299 -0.48 -14.76 1.59
N LEU A 300 -1.58 -14.77 2.31
CA LEU A 300 -2.89 -15.18 1.81
C LEU A 300 -3.83 -13.97 1.76
N PRO A 301 -4.76 -13.93 0.80
CA PRO A 301 -5.76 -12.85 0.73
C PRO A 301 -6.54 -12.68 2.04
N GLY A 302 -6.87 -13.78 2.73
CA GLY A 302 -7.58 -13.74 4.01
C GLY A 302 -6.79 -13.05 5.13
N GLU A 303 -5.46 -13.17 5.13
CA GLU A 303 -4.58 -12.44 6.07
C GLU A 303 -4.58 -10.95 5.75
N GLY A 304 -4.57 -10.59 4.46
CA GLY A 304 -4.72 -9.20 4.01
C GLY A 304 -6.06 -8.58 4.42
N VAL A 305 -7.16 -9.34 4.32
CA VAL A 305 -8.49 -8.92 4.78
C VAL A 305 -8.50 -8.75 6.30
N ALA A 306 -7.94 -9.69 7.06
CA ALA A 306 -7.86 -9.61 8.51
C ALA A 306 -7.02 -8.40 8.98
N GLU A 307 -5.87 -8.16 8.35
CA GLU A 307 -5.02 -7.01 8.66
C GLU A 307 -5.70 -5.69 8.26
N THR A 308 -6.41 -5.65 7.13
CA THR A 308 -7.23 -4.49 6.76
C THR A 308 -8.30 -4.24 7.83
N ALA A 309 -8.99 -5.29 8.27
CA ALA A 309 -9.98 -5.18 9.34
C ALA A 309 -9.35 -4.71 10.67
N ASN A 310 -8.15 -5.16 11.02
CA ASN A 310 -7.43 -4.70 12.22
C ASN A 310 -7.08 -3.20 12.13
N ARG A 311 -6.69 -2.70 10.95
CA ARG A 311 -6.39 -1.27 10.73
C ARG A 311 -7.62 -0.38 10.82
N PHE A 312 -8.81 -0.93 10.56
CA PHE A 312 -10.10 -0.22 10.63
C PHE A 312 -11.00 -0.80 11.74
N ALA A 313 -10.42 -1.51 12.72
CA ALA A 313 -11.19 -2.23 13.71
C ALA A 313 -11.96 -1.24 14.60
N PRO A 314 -13.18 -1.60 15.05
CA PRO A 314 -14.12 -0.68 15.70
C PRO A 314 -13.67 -0.11 17.05
N ALA A 315 -12.52 -0.52 17.59
CA ALA A 315 -11.94 0.11 18.76
C ALA A 315 -11.38 1.51 18.46
N ASP A 316 -10.94 1.74 17.22
CA ASP A 316 -10.18 2.91 16.82
C ASP A 316 -10.92 3.68 15.72
N ILE A 317 -11.37 4.90 16.03
CA ILE A 317 -12.03 5.77 15.06
C ILE A 317 -10.96 6.48 14.23
N VAL A 318 -10.91 6.22 12.92
CA VAL A 318 -9.99 6.91 12.00
C VAL A 318 -10.71 8.09 11.33
N LEU A 319 -10.12 9.28 11.42
CA LEU A 319 -10.65 10.51 10.85
C LEU A 319 -9.68 11.12 9.82
N HIS A 320 -10.23 11.74 8.78
CA HIS A 320 -9.49 12.64 7.92
C HIS A 320 -9.29 14.01 8.62
N PRO A 321 -8.18 14.74 8.38
CA PRO A 321 -7.96 16.07 8.98
C PRO A 321 -9.14 17.03 8.84
N THR A 322 -9.77 17.09 7.66
CA THR A 322 -10.94 17.95 7.45
C THR A 322 -12.17 17.56 8.30
N GLN A 323 -12.28 16.29 8.71
CA GLN A 323 -13.33 15.84 9.63
C GLN A 323 -13.02 16.30 11.06
N LEU A 324 -11.73 16.28 11.44
CA LEU A 324 -11.29 16.82 12.72
C LEU A 324 -11.55 18.33 12.82
N ASP A 325 -11.30 19.09 11.74
CA ASP A 325 -11.55 20.54 11.70
C ASP A 325 -13.02 20.87 12.01
N VAL A 326 -13.97 20.10 11.46
CA VAL A 326 -15.41 20.24 11.76
C VAL A 326 -15.70 19.95 13.25
N LEU A 327 -15.04 18.93 13.81
CA LEU A 327 -15.21 18.55 15.22
C LEU A 327 -14.64 19.59 16.17
N GLN A 328 -13.50 20.19 15.84
CA GLN A 328 -12.82 21.22 16.64
C GLN A 328 -13.42 22.62 16.49
N ASN A 329 -14.26 22.86 15.48
CA ASN A 329 -14.91 24.16 15.31
C ASN A 329 -15.93 24.42 16.44
N GLU A 330 -15.51 25.15 17.48
CA GLU A 330 -16.36 25.45 18.64
C GLU A 330 -17.43 26.52 18.37
N LEU A 331 -17.29 27.29 17.29
CA LEU A 331 -18.05 28.50 17.01
C LEU A 331 -19.40 28.27 16.32
N SER A 332 -19.66 27.05 15.83
CA SER A 332 -20.88 26.77 15.06
C SER A 332 -21.84 25.88 15.85
N PRO A 333 -23.02 26.39 16.28
CA PRO A 333 -24.08 25.56 16.84
C PRO A 333 -24.84 24.77 15.75
N LEU A 334 -24.62 25.07 14.47
CA LEU A 334 -25.17 24.34 13.33
C LEU A 334 -24.05 23.57 12.64
N VAL A 335 -24.21 22.25 12.50
CA VAL A 335 -23.30 21.42 11.69
C VAL A 335 -24.12 20.62 10.69
N PHE A 336 -23.87 20.89 9.41
CA PHE A 336 -24.38 20.09 8.31
C PHE A 336 -23.21 19.52 7.51
N VAL A 337 -23.34 18.28 7.06
CA VAL A 337 -22.30 17.61 6.27
C VAL A 337 -22.92 17.03 5.00
N CYS A 338 -22.34 17.37 3.86
CA CYS A 338 -22.74 16.88 2.54
C CYS A 338 -21.56 16.18 1.87
N GLY A 339 -21.84 15.12 1.11
CA GLY A 339 -20.81 14.38 0.39
C GLY A 339 -21.23 12.95 0.00
N PRO A 340 -20.41 12.26 -0.79
CA PRO A 340 -20.72 10.90 -1.27
C PRO A 340 -21.01 9.90 -0.13
N PRO A 341 -21.79 8.84 -0.38
CA PRO A 341 -21.95 7.73 0.56
C PRO A 341 -20.61 7.12 0.97
N GLY A 342 -20.50 6.68 2.24
CA GLY A 342 -19.28 6.04 2.76
C GLY A 342 -18.15 6.97 3.19
N THR A 343 -18.34 8.30 3.13
CA THR A 343 -17.32 9.29 3.56
C THR A 343 -17.27 9.55 5.07
N GLY A 344 -18.04 8.82 5.88
CA GLY A 344 -18.06 8.97 7.34
C GLY A 344 -18.86 10.16 7.87
N LYS A 345 -19.75 10.77 7.07
CA LYS A 345 -20.56 11.94 7.46
C LYS A 345 -21.30 11.75 8.78
N SER A 346 -22.07 10.66 8.88
CA SER A 346 -22.88 10.37 10.06
C SER A 346 -22.01 10.19 11.31
N LEU A 347 -20.80 9.63 11.18
CA LEU A 347 -19.84 9.53 12.29
C LEU A 347 -19.39 10.91 12.79
N VAL A 348 -19.08 11.85 11.90
CA VAL A 348 -18.72 13.22 12.26
C VAL A 348 -19.86 13.92 13.00
N LEU A 349 -21.10 13.81 12.48
CA LEU A 349 -22.29 14.39 13.11
C LEU A 349 -22.53 13.81 14.51
N ILE A 350 -22.36 12.49 14.67
CA ILE A 350 -22.51 11.81 15.96
C ILE A 350 -21.44 12.29 16.94
N LEU A 351 -20.16 12.32 16.55
CA LEU A 351 -19.08 12.75 17.42
C LEU A 351 -19.26 14.21 17.88
N LYS A 352 -19.70 15.10 16.98
CA LYS A 352 -20.01 16.49 17.32
C LYS A 352 -21.16 16.61 18.32
N ALA A 353 -22.23 15.87 18.09
CA ALA A 353 -23.37 15.87 18.98
C ALA A 353 -23.04 15.29 20.37
N ILE A 354 -22.22 14.23 20.43
CA ILE A 354 -21.71 13.71 21.71
C ILE A 354 -20.89 14.77 22.44
N ASP A 355 -20.04 15.53 21.73
CA ASP A 355 -19.25 16.61 22.34
C ASP A 355 -20.15 17.69 22.95
N TRP A 356 -21.16 18.16 22.22
CA TRP A 356 -22.15 19.11 22.74
C TRP A 356 -22.93 18.57 23.94
N ILE A 357 -23.36 17.31 23.91
CA ILE A 357 -24.13 16.70 24.99
C ILE A 357 -23.26 16.48 26.23
N GLN A 358 -22.06 15.92 26.07
CA GLN A 358 -21.23 15.49 27.20
C GLN A 358 -20.43 16.64 27.80
N ASN A 359 -19.82 17.49 26.96
CA ASN A 359 -18.93 18.55 27.41
C ASN A 359 -19.67 19.87 27.61
N LYS A 360 -20.64 20.21 26.74
CA LYS A 360 -21.40 21.47 26.87
C LYS A 360 -22.73 21.31 27.62
N LYS A 361 -23.24 20.08 27.76
CA LYS A 361 -24.54 19.77 28.41
C LYS A 361 -25.72 20.45 27.72
N GLU A 362 -25.65 20.58 26.39
CA GLU A 362 -26.64 21.25 25.57
C GLU A 362 -27.59 20.28 24.85
N PRO A 363 -28.89 20.61 24.66
CA PRO A 363 -29.80 19.82 23.84
C PRO A 363 -29.39 19.84 22.36
N VAL A 364 -29.32 18.67 21.74
CA VAL A 364 -28.98 18.52 20.32
C VAL A 364 -30.19 18.07 19.51
N HIS A 365 -30.42 18.79 18.41
CA HIS A 365 -31.50 18.60 17.48
C HIS A 365 -31.00 17.89 16.22
N VAL A 366 -31.38 16.63 16.05
CA VAL A 366 -31.16 15.87 14.81
C VAL A 366 -32.29 16.20 13.85
N VAL A 367 -31.98 16.82 12.71
CA VAL A 367 -33.00 17.31 11.79
C VAL A 367 -32.89 16.60 10.44
N SER A 368 -33.96 15.91 10.03
CA SER A 368 -34.15 15.45 8.66
C SER A 368 -34.83 16.53 7.83
N THR A 369 -34.29 16.83 6.66
CA THR A 369 -34.76 17.93 5.80
C THR A 369 -35.69 17.49 4.67
N ARG A 370 -35.70 16.20 4.33
CA ARG A 370 -36.54 15.56 3.30
C ARG A 370 -36.84 14.10 3.64
N GLU A 371 -37.79 13.49 2.93
CA GLU A 371 -38.15 12.08 3.06
C GLU A 371 -36.97 11.11 2.79
N GLY A 372 -36.11 11.45 1.83
CA GLY A 372 -34.94 10.64 1.48
C GLY A 372 -33.90 10.47 2.60
N ASN A 373 -33.83 11.42 3.54
CA ASN A 373 -32.80 11.46 4.60
C ASN A 373 -33.33 10.96 5.95
N MET A 374 -34.59 10.50 5.98
CA MET A 374 -35.24 10.14 7.23
C MET A 374 -34.58 8.96 7.91
N ALA A 375 -34.17 7.96 7.13
CA ALA A 375 -33.51 6.76 7.64
C ALA A 375 -32.16 7.12 8.30
N ALA A 376 -31.37 7.98 7.66
CA ALA A 376 -30.09 8.44 8.18
C ALA A 376 -30.25 9.20 9.50
N SER A 377 -31.22 10.13 9.57
CA SER A 377 -31.52 10.90 10.79
C SER A 377 -31.99 10.02 11.95
N HIS A 378 -32.82 9.00 11.67
CA HIS A 378 -33.21 8.00 12.67
C HIS A 378 -32.02 7.18 13.16
N MET A 379 -31.15 6.74 12.25
CA MET A 379 -29.95 5.99 12.62
C MET A 379 -29.00 6.82 13.48
N ILE A 380 -28.77 8.08 13.12
CA ILE A 380 -27.95 9.02 13.91
C ILE A 380 -28.53 9.20 15.32
N ALA A 381 -29.83 9.50 15.42
CA ALA A 381 -30.48 9.68 16.73
C ALA A 381 -30.45 8.40 17.57
N HIS A 382 -30.62 7.24 16.95
CA HIS A 382 -30.52 5.95 17.62
C HIS A 382 -29.09 5.69 18.13
N GLN A 383 -28.08 5.87 17.29
CA GLN A 383 -26.67 5.69 17.67
C GLN A 383 -26.24 6.67 18.75
N LEU A 384 -26.70 7.93 18.69
CA LEU A 384 -26.46 8.90 19.76
C LEU A 384 -27.01 8.40 21.10
N ARG A 385 -28.25 7.90 21.13
CA ARG A 385 -28.86 7.35 22.35
C ARG A 385 -28.13 6.12 22.89
N GLU A 386 -27.49 5.32 22.04
CA GLU A 386 -26.67 4.20 22.48
C GLU A 386 -25.30 4.65 23.02
N MET A 387 -24.78 5.76 22.51
CA MET A 387 -23.42 6.23 22.80
C MET A 387 -23.31 7.24 23.96
N VAL A 388 -24.41 7.88 24.35
CA VAL A 388 -24.45 8.80 25.50
C VAL A 388 -24.96 8.12 26.77
N GLU A 389 -24.60 8.67 27.93
CA GLU A 389 -25.07 8.15 29.21
C GLU A 389 -26.60 8.24 29.34
N GLN A 390 -27.20 7.32 30.11
CA GLN A 390 -28.65 7.26 30.30
C GLN A 390 -29.23 8.59 30.82
N ALA A 391 -28.46 9.31 31.65
CA ALA A 391 -28.85 10.62 32.18
C ALA A 391 -28.98 11.69 31.09
N ASP A 392 -28.19 11.61 30.01
CA ASP A 392 -28.10 12.64 28.97
C ASP A 392 -29.00 12.35 27.74
N LYS A 393 -29.62 11.17 27.66
CA LYS A 393 -30.47 10.79 26.49
C LYS A 393 -31.64 11.73 26.23
N HIS A 394 -32.10 12.45 27.26
CA HIS A 394 -33.19 13.43 27.14
C HIS A 394 -32.77 14.70 26.37
N LEU A 395 -31.47 14.92 26.19
CA LEU A 395 -30.93 16.04 25.42
C LEU A 395 -31.01 15.80 23.90
N ILE A 396 -31.36 14.59 23.44
CA ILE A 396 -31.42 14.24 22.03
C ILE A 396 -32.86 14.41 21.51
N ARG A 397 -33.06 15.31 20.55
CA ARG A 397 -34.36 15.57 19.92
C ARG A 397 -34.28 15.27 18.43
N LEU A 398 -35.16 14.40 17.93
CA LEU A 398 -35.26 14.09 16.51
C LEU A 398 -36.43 14.85 15.90
N HIS A 399 -36.15 15.56 14.82
CA HIS A 399 -37.13 16.33 14.06
C HIS A 399 -37.14 15.89 12.61
N MET A 400 -38.34 15.70 12.07
CA MET A 400 -38.55 15.21 10.72
C MET A 400 -39.38 16.25 9.98
N TYR A 401 -38.75 16.96 9.05
CA TYR A 401 -39.42 17.95 8.23
C TYR A 401 -39.29 17.60 6.76
N ASP A 402 -40.29 18.00 5.98
CA ASP A 402 -40.12 18.22 4.55
C ASP A 402 -39.92 19.73 4.32
N LEU A 403 -38.67 20.20 4.38
CA LEU A 403 -38.36 21.65 4.41
C LEU A 403 -38.99 22.46 3.26
N PRO A 404 -39.05 21.97 2.00
CA PRO A 404 -39.79 22.66 0.93
C PRO A 404 -41.24 23.02 1.29
N MET A 405 -41.88 22.25 2.17
CA MET A 405 -43.26 22.47 2.61
C MET A 405 -43.38 23.00 4.04
N GLU A 406 -42.39 22.75 4.90
CA GLU A 406 -42.49 22.93 6.36
C GLU A 406 -41.44 23.87 6.97
N LEU A 407 -40.68 24.63 6.19
CA LEU A 407 -39.62 25.53 6.70
C LEU A 407 -40.07 26.44 7.86
N ASN A 408 -41.21 27.12 7.72
CA ASN A 408 -41.76 28.01 8.76
C ASN A 408 -42.19 27.27 10.02
N LYS A 409 -42.55 25.99 9.91
CA LYS A 409 -42.86 25.13 11.07
C LYS A 409 -41.57 24.73 11.76
N ALA A 410 -40.56 24.28 11.01
CA ALA A 410 -39.25 23.92 11.53
C ALA A 410 -38.58 25.07 12.29
N LEU A 411 -38.57 26.29 11.71
CA LEU A 411 -38.00 27.46 12.37
C LEU A 411 -38.71 27.82 13.68
N ARG A 412 -40.05 27.74 13.72
CA ARG A 412 -40.83 27.99 14.95
C ARG A 412 -40.57 26.94 16.02
N GLU A 413 -40.57 25.66 15.65
CA GLU A 413 -40.36 24.56 16.59
C GLU A 413 -38.94 24.56 17.16
N LEU A 414 -37.92 24.83 16.33
CA LEU A 414 -36.53 24.91 16.78
C LEU A 414 -36.28 26.15 17.65
N SER A 415 -36.77 27.33 17.26
CA SER A 415 -36.56 28.58 18.02
C SER A 415 -37.28 28.61 19.38
N GLN A 416 -38.40 27.89 19.52
CA GLN A 416 -39.14 27.80 20.79
C GLN A 416 -38.56 26.75 21.76
N SER A 417 -37.61 25.93 21.30
CA SER A 417 -37.22 24.72 22.00
C SER A 417 -36.18 24.91 23.12
N VAL A 418 -35.42 26.02 23.10
CA VAL A 418 -34.43 26.38 24.12
C VAL A 418 -34.22 27.91 24.14
N PRO A 419 -34.13 28.55 25.32
CA PRO A 419 -33.68 29.94 25.39
C PRO A 419 -32.16 30.00 25.17
N GLY A 420 -31.72 30.34 23.95
CA GLY A 420 -30.29 30.47 23.63
C GLY A 420 -29.93 29.99 22.23
N GLU A 421 -28.68 29.58 22.05
CA GLU A 421 -28.21 28.94 20.81
C GLU A 421 -28.81 27.54 20.67
N VAL A 422 -29.25 27.19 19.46
CA VAL A 422 -29.85 25.88 19.16
C VAL A 422 -28.82 25.03 18.46
N PHE A 423 -28.46 23.89 19.07
CA PHE A 423 -27.49 22.96 18.50
C PHE A 423 -28.16 21.99 17.54
N VAL A 424 -27.83 22.09 16.26
CA VAL A 424 -28.50 21.35 15.18
C VAL A 424 -27.48 20.56 14.38
N ILE A 425 -27.78 19.27 14.15
CA ILE A 425 -27.05 18.43 13.20
C ILE A 425 -27.96 18.02 12.04
N VAL A 426 -27.41 18.06 10.82
CA VAL A 426 -28.13 17.72 9.59
C VAL A 426 -27.27 16.83 8.69
N ASP A 427 -27.81 15.70 8.26
CA ASP A 427 -27.21 14.84 7.23
C ASP A 427 -27.83 15.19 5.87
N GLU A 428 -26.98 15.63 4.93
CA GLU A 428 -27.36 16.02 3.57
C GLU A 428 -28.40 17.16 3.50
N ALA A 429 -27.99 18.39 3.80
CA ALA A 429 -28.78 19.59 3.52
C ALA A 429 -28.77 19.87 2.01
N CYS A 430 -29.94 20.16 1.42
CA CYS A 430 -30.00 20.60 0.02
C CYS A 430 -29.40 22.01 -0.10
N ASP A 431 -28.70 22.28 -1.20
CA ASP A 431 -28.00 23.55 -1.47
C ASP A 431 -28.91 24.79 -1.31
N ASP A 432 -30.23 24.61 -1.45
CA ASP A 432 -31.24 25.67 -1.42
C ASP A 432 -31.56 26.24 -0.01
N TYR A 433 -31.06 25.64 1.08
CA TYR A 433 -31.48 25.99 2.46
C TYR A 433 -30.29 26.19 3.43
N THR A 434 -29.16 26.65 2.91
CA THR A 434 -27.91 26.84 3.68
C THR A 434 -27.82 28.17 4.43
N GLU A 435 -28.78 29.09 4.24
CA GLU A 435 -28.88 30.39 4.93
C GLU A 435 -29.74 30.36 6.19
#